data_AF-A0A7W0CQW6-F1
#
_entry.id   AF-A0A7W0CQW6-F1
#
_cell.length_a   1.000
_cell.length_b   1.000
_cell.length_c   1.000
_cell.angle_alpha   90.00
_cell.angle_beta   90.00
_cell.angle_gamma   90.00
#
_symmetry.space_group_name_H-M   'P 1'
#
loop_
_entity.id
_entity.type
_entity.pdbx_description
1 polymer ?
#
loop_
_entity_poly.entity_id
_entity_poly.type
_entity_poly.pdbx_seq_one_letter_code
_entity_poly.pdbx_strand_id
1 'polypeptide(L)'
;MRRRILALAATATLLAGCGIAPSDVTETGIPAPVAAIPSPKNFLVLYKGSKPYRAPIRLRDPDYDSLLTQLFADRRKGTNTALQDLTFEGSRTTPRNDGGVSPRVEEERPTTLEVYISGGRLTEAATTQIVCTAIRNYDSFLLRVEIKREADDGITVTSEGTYECATDLKATRE
;
A
#
# COMPACT_ATOMS: atom_id res chain seq x y z
N MET A 1 -64.51 43.89 38.99
CA MET A 1 -64.14 42.46 38.80
C MET A 1 -63.69 42.23 37.36
N ARG A 2 -62.42 41.82 37.20
CA ARG A 2 -61.90 40.83 36.23
C ARG A 2 -62.44 40.86 34.80
N ARG A 3 -61.68 41.40 33.83
CA ARG A 3 -61.79 41.02 32.40
C ARG A 3 -60.74 41.65 31.48
N ARG A 4 -59.44 41.49 31.72
CA ARG A 4 -58.40 41.87 30.72
C ARG A 4 -57.09 41.09 30.85
N ILE A 5 -57.09 39.77 30.88
CA ILE A 5 -55.85 39.01 30.65
C ILE A 5 -56.22 37.65 30.03
N LEU A 6 -56.44 37.61 28.72
CA LEU A 6 -56.57 36.37 27.96
C LEU A 6 -56.34 36.73 26.50
N ALA A 7 -55.14 36.39 25.99
CA ALA A 7 -54.82 36.12 24.57
C ALA A 7 -53.35 36.40 24.22
N LEU A 8 -52.39 36.16 25.12
CA LEU A 8 -50.96 36.26 24.75
C LEU A 8 -50.11 35.22 25.50
N ALA A 9 -50.52 33.96 25.45
CA ALA A 9 -49.77 32.87 26.11
C ALA A 9 -49.99 31.50 25.43
N ALA A 10 -50.16 31.47 24.10
CA ALA A 10 -50.45 30.24 23.37
C ALA A 10 -49.50 29.98 22.18
N THR A 11 -48.29 30.54 22.22
CA THR A 11 -47.35 30.45 21.06
C THR A 11 -45.89 30.24 21.48
N ALA A 12 -45.65 29.65 22.66
CA ALA A 12 -44.30 29.51 23.21
C ALA A 12 -43.95 28.08 23.67
N THR A 13 -44.57 27.06 23.08
CA THR A 13 -44.27 25.66 23.39
C THR A 13 -44.34 24.85 22.11
N LEU A 14 -43.19 24.51 21.52
CA LEU A 14 -42.92 23.29 20.72
C LEU A 14 -41.56 23.33 19.96
N LEU A 15 -40.57 24.07 20.45
CA LEU A 15 -39.16 23.87 20.09
C LEU A 15 -38.42 23.20 21.26
N ALA A 16 -38.99 22.11 21.78
CA ALA A 16 -38.22 21.14 22.55
C ALA A 16 -37.56 20.19 21.56
N GLY A 17 -36.58 20.70 20.80
CA GLY A 17 -35.62 19.83 20.15
C GLY A 17 -34.85 19.13 21.26
N CYS A 18 -34.93 17.79 21.31
CA CYS A 18 -34.04 16.98 22.14
C CYS A 18 -32.61 17.16 21.61
N GLY A 19 -31.98 18.27 21.98
CA GLY A 19 -30.58 18.54 21.69
C GLY A 19 -29.74 17.67 22.59
N ILE A 20 -29.37 16.48 22.11
CA ILE A 20 -28.23 15.77 22.67
C ILE A 20 -27.02 16.62 22.33
N ALA A 21 -26.47 17.32 23.32
CA ALA A 21 -25.21 18.01 23.16
C ALA A 21 -24.17 16.95 22.73
N PRO A 22 -23.44 17.15 21.62
CA PRO A 22 -22.38 16.23 21.24
C PRO A 22 -21.38 16.20 22.40
N SER A 23 -21.32 15.07 23.11
CA SER A 23 -20.23 14.81 24.03
C SER A 23 -19.00 14.57 23.18
N ASP A 24 -17.94 15.35 23.38
CA ASP A 24 -16.65 15.05 22.77
C ASP A 24 -16.27 13.60 23.11
N VAL A 25 -16.21 12.77 22.09
CA VAL A 25 -15.71 11.41 22.22
C VAL A 25 -14.22 11.54 22.43
N THR A 26 -13.80 11.54 23.70
CA THR A 26 -12.39 11.41 24.03
C THR A 26 -12.05 9.95 23.82
N GLU A 27 -11.28 9.66 22.77
CA GLU A 27 -10.79 8.32 22.49
C GLU A 27 -9.80 7.93 23.60
N THR A 28 -10.32 7.36 24.69
CA THR A 28 -9.50 6.78 25.76
C THR A 28 -9.00 5.42 25.30
N GLY A 29 -7.93 5.46 24.51
CA GLY A 29 -7.18 4.31 24.04
C GLY A 29 -5.77 4.75 23.66
N ILE A 30 -4.81 3.82 23.69
CA ILE A 30 -3.53 4.07 23.02
C ILE A 30 -3.88 4.35 21.55
N PRO A 31 -3.45 5.49 20.96
CA PRO A 31 -3.74 5.78 19.56
C PRO A 31 -3.36 4.57 18.71
N ALA A 32 -4.20 4.24 17.72
CA ALA A 32 -3.95 3.09 16.85
C ALA A 32 -2.51 3.18 16.35
N PRO A 33 -1.69 2.12 16.53
CA PRO A 33 -0.29 2.15 16.13
C PRO A 33 -0.24 2.39 14.61
N VAL A 34 0.19 3.59 14.22
CA VAL A 34 0.39 3.92 12.81
C VAL A 34 1.77 3.40 12.47
N ALA A 35 1.84 2.22 11.85
CA ALA A 35 3.11 1.70 11.34
C ALA A 35 3.72 2.75 10.40
N ALA A 36 4.81 3.38 10.81
CA ALA A 36 5.46 4.42 10.04
C ALA A 36 6.24 3.77 8.89
N ILE A 37 5.63 3.69 7.71
CA ILE A 37 6.33 3.27 6.49
C ILE A 37 7.51 4.23 6.28
N PRO A 38 8.74 3.74 6.12
CA PRO A 38 9.91 4.58 6.04
C PRO A 38 9.86 5.32 4.70
N SER A 39 10.49 6.48 4.62
CA SER A 39 10.50 7.22 3.36
C SER A 39 11.18 6.39 2.26
N PRO A 40 10.58 6.29 1.06
CA PRO A 40 11.17 5.55 -0.04
C PRO A 40 12.53 6.15 -0.42
N LYS A 41 13.45 5.28 -0.83
CA LYS A 41 14.73 5.70 -1.44
C LYS A 41 14.58 6.29 -2.84
N ASN A 42 13.36 6.30 -3.40
CA ASN A 42 13.00 6.95 -4.65
C ASN A 42 13.85 6.50 -5.86
N PHE A 43 13.94 5.19 -6.09
CA PHE A 43 14.56 4.64 -7.30
C PHE A 43 13.76 3.49 -7.90
N LEU A 44 14.00 3.21 -9.17
CA LEU A 44 13.56 2.00 -9.86
C LEU A 44 14.75 1.10 -10.13
N VAL A 45 14.57 -0.21 -10.05
CA VAL A 45 15.54 -1.18 -10.58
C VAL A 45 15.21 -1.40 -12.06
N LEU A 46 16.11 -0.95 -12.94
CA LEU A 46 15.98 -1.07 -14.39
C LEU A 46 17.19 -1.81 -14.97
N TYR A 47 17.12 -2.20 -16.24
CA TYR A 47 18.24 -2.82 -16.94
C TYR A 47 18.91 -1.86 -17.93
N LYS A 48 20.24 -1.92 -17.94
CA LYS A 48 21.09 -1.36 -19.01
C LYS A 48 21.90 -2.50 -19.60
N GLY A 49 21.49 -2.97 -20.79
CA GLY A 49 21.93 -4.27 -21.29
C GLY A 49 21.39 -5.39 -20.40
N SER A 50 22.27 -6.27 -19.91
CA SER A 50 21.92 -7.37 -18.99
C SER A 50 22.13 -7.05 -17.51
N LYS A 51 22.57 -5.83 -17.17
CA LYS A 51 22.91 -5.46 -15.79
C LYS A 51 21.79 -4.64 -15.15
N PRO A 52 21.26 -5.06 -13.97
CA PRO A 52 20.35 -4.24 -13.20
C PRO A 52 21.09 -3.04 -12.61
N TYR A 53 20.42 -1.90 -12.52
CA TYR A 53 20.93 -0.69 -11.88
C TYR A 53 19.79 0.12 -11.25
N ARG A 54 20.13 0.99 -10.31
CA ARG A 54 19.17 1.89 -9.67
C ARG A 54 19.03 3.17 -10.48
N ALA A 55 17.85 3.42 -11.01
CA ALA A 55 17.50 4.63 -11.73
C ALA A 55 16.71 5.56 -10.79
N PRO A 56 17.18 6.76 -10.49
CA PRO A 56 16.46 7.67 -9.59
C PRO A 56 15.12 8.07 -10.20
N ILE A 57 14.14 8.30 -9.32
CA ILE A 57 12.81 8.80 -9.65
C ILE A 57 12.37 9.85 -8.61
N ARG A 58 11.23 10.47 -8.85
CA ARG A 58 10.50 11.27 -7.87
C ARG A 58 9.09 10.70 -7.81
N LEU A 59 8.75 10.14 -6.66
CA LEU A 59 7.39 9.69 -6.40
C LEU A 59 6.51 10.87 -6.03
N ARG A 60 5.25 10.78 -6.44
CA ARG A 60 4.21 11.70 -5.98
C ARG A 60 3.84 11.38 -4.53
N ASP A 61 3.54 10.11 -4.28
CA ASP A 61 3.12 9.59 -2.99
C ASP A 61 4.10 8.49 -2.52
N PRO A 62 4.49 8.45 -1.24
CA PRO A 62 5.50 7.55 -0.72
C PRO A 62 4.93 6.17 -0.36
N ASP A 63 4.29 5.51 -1.32
CA ASP A 63 3.70 4.17 -1.17
C ASP A 63 4.17 3.19 -2.27
N TYR A 64 3.84 1.91 -2.09
CA TYR A 64 4.22 0.85 -3.04
C TYR A 64 3.46 0.93 -4.35
N ASP A 65 2.20 1.37 -4.31
CA ASP A 65 1.33 1.40 -5.49
C ASP A 65 1.80 2.47 -6.48
N SER A 66 2.14 3.65 -5.99
CA SER A 66 2.78 4.73 -6.73
C SER A 66 4.15 4.32 -7.27
N LEU A 67 4.95 3.61 -6.48
CA LEU A 67 6.26 3.12 -6.89
C LEU A 67 6.17 2.09 -8.03
N LEU A 68 5.29 1.10 -7.89
CA LEU A 68 5.12 0.05 -8.89
C LEU A 68 4.40 0.58 -10.13
N THR A 69 3.41 1.45 -9.99
CA THR A 69 2.79 2.15 -11.12
C THR A 69 3.85 2.89 -11.94
N GLN A 70 4.76 3.60 -11.28
CA GLN A 70 5.85 4.29 -11.97
C GLN A 70 6.84 3.31 -12.63
N LEU A 71 7.14 2.17 -12.00
CA LEU A 71 8.00 1.13 -12.56
C LEU A 71 7.44 0.57 -13.87
N PHE A 72 6.15 0.21 -13.89
CA PHE A 72 5.49 -0.37 -15.06
C PHE A 72 5.26 0.65 -16.17
N ALA A 73 5.06 1.92 -15.81
CA ALA A 73 4.95 3.04 -16.75
C ALA A 73 6.31 3.57 -17.26
N ASP A 74 7.45 3.09 -16.74
CA ASP A 74 8.76 3.61 -17.14
C ASP A 74 9.06 3.28 -18.62
N ARG A 75 9.32 4.32 -19.40
CA ARG A 75 9.62 4.26 -20.84
C ARG A 75 10.86 5.09 -21.19
N ARG A 76 11.82 5.21 -20.26
CA ARG A 76 13.02 6.02 -20.50
C ARG A 76 13.85 5.45 -21.67
N LYS A 77 14.38 6.33 -22.52
CA LYS A 77 15.23 5.93 -23.65
C LYS A 77 16.53 5.32 -23.13
N GLY A 78 16.95 4.22 -23.75
CA GLY A 78 18.20 3.53 -23.40
C GLY A 78 18.13 2.69 -22.12
N THR A 79 16.93 2.52 -21.56
CA THR A 79 16.65 1.56 -20.49
C THR A 79 15.77 0.45 -21.04
N ASN A 80 16.09 -0.80 -20.71
CA ASN A 80 15.21 -1.91 -21.01
C ASN A 80 14.34 -2.16 -19.78
N THR A 81 13.03 -2.04 -19.94
CA THR A 81 12.08 -2.63 -19.00
C THR A 81 11.66 -3.98 -19.53
N ALA A 82 11.82 -5.02 -18.72
CA ALA A 82 11.36 -6.38 -18.97
C ALA A 82 9.85 -6.54 -18.66
N LEU A 83 9.17 -5.44 -18.34
CA LEU A 83 7.75 -5.40 -17.96
C LEU A 83 6.83 -5.04 -19.13
N GLN A 84 7.32 -4.99 -20.38
CA GLN A 84 6.54 -4.46 -21.52
C GLN A 84 5.25 -5.23 -21.80
N ASP A 85 5.25 -6.54 -21.57
CA ASP A 85 4.10 -7.41 -21.79
C ASP A 85 3.30 -7.66 -20.49
N LEU A 86 3.70 -7.05 -19.37
CA LEU A 86 3.05 -7.21 -18.07
C LEU A 86 2.27 -5.94 -17.72
N THR A 87 1.10 -6.13 -17.10
CA THR A 87 0.30 -5.06 -16.52
C THR A 87 0.37 -5.16 -15.00
N PHE A 88 0.41 -4.00 -14.33
CA PHE A 88 0.30 -3.91 -12.88
C PHE A 88 -1.16 -3.66 -12.52
N GLU A 89 -1.75 -4.55 -11.72
CA GLU A 89 -3.15 -4.47 -11.31
C GLU A 89 -3.31 -3.85 -9.91
N GLY A 90 -2.26 -3.93 -9.10
CA GLY A 90 -2.23 -3.31 -7.78
C GLY A 90 -1.28 -4.01 -6.81
N SER A 91 -1.20 -3.45 -5.62
CA SER A 91 -0.38 -4.02 -4.55
C SER A 91 -1.08 -3.99 -3.19
N ARG A 92 -0.72 -4.94 -2.33
CA ARG A 92 -1.24 -5.02 -0.96
C ARG A 92 -0.15 -5.51 -0.02
N THR A 93 0.00 -4.84 1.13
CA THR A 93 0.84 -5.35 2.22
C THR A 93 0.02 -6.23 3.14
N THR A 94 0.50 -7.45 3.41
CA THR A 94 -0.10 -8.37 4.38
C THR A 94 0.87 -8.59 5.55
N PRO A 95 0.38 -8.63 6.81
CA PRO A 95 1.22 -9.01 7.93
C PRO A 95 1.79 -10.42 7.73
N ARG A 96 3.07 -10.62 8.01
CA ARG A 96 3.64 -11.97 8.03
C ARG A 96 3.04 -12.77 9.20
N ASN A 97 2.42 -13.90 8.88
CA ASN A 97 1.96 -14.88 9.87
C ASN A 97 3.01 -15.98 10.02
N ASP A 98 4.10 -15.73 10.76
CA ASP A 98 5.14 -16.73 11.04
C ASP A 98 4.84 -17.59 12.28
N GLY A 99 3.59 -17.59 12.77
CA GLY A 99 3.13 -18.45 13.86
C GLY A 99 3.71 -18.12 15.24
N GLY A 100 4.56 -17.09 15.35
CA GLY A 100 5.13 -16.61 16.60
C GLY A 100 4.37 -15.40 17.13
N VAL A 101 3.80 -15.50 18.33
CA VAL A 101 3.33 -14.33 19.08
C VAL A 101 4.59 -13.60 19.58
N SER A 102 5.13 -12.68 18.78
CA SER A 102 6.18 -11.78 19.25
C SER A 102 5.53 -10.61 19.98
N PRO A 103 5.77 -10.42 21.30
CA PRO A 103 5.20 -9.32 22.08
C PRO A 103 5.99 -8.00 21.92
N ARG A 104 6.93 -7.92 20.97
CA ARG A 104 7.78 -6.74 20.80
C ARG A 104 7.31 -5.90 19.61
N VAL A 105 6.83 -4.70 19.95
CA VAL A 105 6.68 -3.50 19.09
C VAL A 105 5.81 -3.75 17.85
N GLU A 106 4.54 -3.38 17.99
CA GLU A 106 3.50 -3.47 16.95
C GLU A 106 3.81 -2.62 15.69
N GLU A 107 4.84 -1.77 15.73
CA GLU A 107 5.24 -0.85 14.66
C GLU A 107 6.11 -1.48 13.55
N GLU A 108 6.76 -2.64 13.75
CA GLU A 108 7.72 -3.20 12.78
C GLU A 108 7.40 -4.63 12.35
N ARG A 109 6.12 -4.99 12.18
CA ARG A 109 5.80 -6.34 11.67
C ARG A 109 6.34 -6.47 10.25
N PRO A 110 7.21 -7.45 9.96
CA PRO A 110 7.63 -7.70 8.60
C PRO A 110 6.38 -8.00 7.76
N THR A 111 6.20 -7.25 6.70
CA THR A 111 5.06 -7.41 5.78
C THR A 111 5.52 -8.15 4.54
N THR A 112 4.62 -8.98 4.00
CA THR A 112 4.74 -9.46 2.63
C THR A 112 4.08 -8.43 1.73
N LEU A 113 4.76 -8.00 0.68
CA LEU A 113 4.11 -7.23 -0.38
C LEU A 113 3.56 -8.20 -1.41
N GLU A 114 2.25 -8.23 -1.55
CA GLU A 114 1.58 -8.90 -2.66
C GLU A 114 1.51 -7.94 -3.84
N VAL A 115 2.03 -8.37 -4.99
CA VAL A 115 2.02 -7.62 -6.24
C VAL A 115 1.17 -8.38 -7.24
N TYR A 116 0.12 -7.74 -7.72
CA TYR A 116 -0.83 -8.31 -8.66
C TYR A 116 -0.47 -7.88 -10.08
N ILE A 117 -0.30 -8.85 -10.97
CA ILE A 117 0.05 -8.63 -12.37
C ILE A 117 -0.91 -9.38 -13.30
N SER A 118 -1.06 -8.88 -14.51
CA SER A 118 -1.71 -9.59 -15.62
C SER A 118 -0.87 -9.50 -16.89
N GLY A 119 -1.30 -10.18 -17.95
CA GLY A 119 -0.60 -10.21 -19.25
C GLY A 119 0.74 -10.96 -19.22
N GLY A 120 1.33 -11.15 -20.39
CA GLY A 120 2.72 -11.57 -20.60
C GLY A 120 3.24 -12.77 -19.79
N ARG A 121 4.55 -12.99 -19.87
CA ARG A 121 5.25 -14.00 -19.04
C ARG A 121 6.14 -13.29 -18.04
N LEU A 122 6.08 -13.73 -16.78
CA LEU A 122 7.02 -13.26 -15.76
C LEU A 122 8.41 -13.85 -16.04
N THR A 123 9.35 -12.99 -16.44
CA THR A 123 10.76 -13.35 -16.68
C THR A 123 11.61 -13.06 -15.45
N GLU A 124 12.81 -13.64 -15.35
CA GLU A 124 13.74 -13.36 -14.24
C GLU A 124 14.09 -11.86 -14.15
N ALA A 125 14.25 -11.19 -15.30
CA ALA A 125 14.49 -9.76 -15.34
C ALA A 125 13.28 -8.97 -14.82
N ALA A 126 12.06 -9.33 -15.23
CA ALA A 126 10.83 -8.71 -14.73
C ALA A 126 10.67 -8.91 -13.22
N THR A 127 10.86 -10.14 -12.73
CA THR A 127 10.88 -10.45 -11.29
C THR A 127 11.90 -9.59 -10.56
N THR A 128 13.12 -9.48 -11.08
CA THR A 128 14.17 -8.65 -10.47
C THR A 128 13.76 -7.18 -10.41
N GLN A 129 13.21 -6.62 -11.48
CA GLN A 129 12.74 -5.24 -11.47
C GLN A 129 11.65 -5.00 -10.43
N ILE A 130 10.63 -5.87 -10.35
CA ILE A 130 9.52 -5.75 -9.40
C ILE A 130 10.04 -5.88 -7.96
N VAL A 131 10.68 -7.01 -7.66
CA VAL A 131 11.04 -7.41 -6.30
C VAL A 131 12.11 -6.49 -5.72
N CYS A 132 13.17 -6.21 -6.48
CA CYS A 132 14.25 -5.36 -5.99
C CYS A 132 13.88 -3.88 -5.97
N THR A 133 12.96 -3.41 -6.82
CA THR A 133 12.40 -2.05 -6.67
C THR A 133 11.62 -1.95 -5.36
N ALA A 134 10.71 -2.88 -5.08
CA ALA A 134 9.91 -2.83 -3.86
C ALA A 134 10.76 -2.92 -2.58
N ILE A 135 11.54 -4.00 -2.42
CA ILE A 135 12.28 -4.27 -1.19
C ILE A 135 13.32 -3.18 -0.91
N ARG A 136 14.08 -2.78 -1.94
CA ARG A 136 15.23 -1.90 -1.73
C ARG A 136 14.85 -0.42 -1.61
N ASN A 137 13.59 -0.04 -1.89
CA ASN A 137 13.12 1.31 -1.63
C ASN A 137 12.73 1.55 -0.17
N TYR A 138 12.27 0.52 0.53
CA TYR A 138 11.66 0.65 1.86
C TYR A 138 12.32 -0.29 2.89
N ASP A 139 13.62 -0.56 2.69
CA ASP A 139 14.59 -1.51 3.32
C ASP A 139 14.37 -2.03 4.77
N SER A 140 13.40 -1.52 5.54
CA SER A 140 13.13 -1.81 6.94
C SER A 140 11.81 -2.56 7.22
N PHE A 141 10.87 -2.69 6.26
CA PHE A 141 9.51 -3.22 6.54
C PHE A 141 9.06 -4.39 5.66
N LEU A 142 9.66 -4.56 4.48
CA LEU A 142 9.39 -5.69 3.59
C LEU A 142 10.53 -6.69 3.61
N LEU A 143 10.23 -7.93 3.99
CA LEU A 143 11.17 -9.04 3.86
C LEU A 143 11.08 -9.68 2.48
N ARG A 144 9.88 -9.75 1.91
CA ARG A 144 9.60 -10.53 0.71
C ARG A 144 8.47 -9.92 -0.11
N VAL A 145 8.44 -10.30 -1.38
CA VAL A 145 7.41 -9.93 -2.36
C VAL A 145 6.79 -11.20 -2.90
N GLU A 146 5.48 -11.36 -2.74
CA GLU A 146 4.71 -12.40 -3.43
C GLU A 146 4.15 -11.81 -4.73
N ILE A 147 4.49 -12.41 -5.86
CA ILE A 147 3.90 -12.02 -7.15
C ILE A 147 2.71 -12.94 -7.41
N LYS A 148 1.56 -12.33 -7.65
CA LYS A 148 0.30 -13.01 -7.97
C LYS A 148 -0.15 -12.59 -9.36
N ARG A 149 -0.69 -13.54 -10.10
CA ARG A 149 -1.26 -13.32 -11.43
C ARG A 149 -2.78 -13.32 -11.35
N GLU A 150 -3.37 -12.24 -11.84
CA GLU A 150 -4.81 -12.17 -12.14
C GLU A 150 -5.06 -12.73 -13.53
N ALA A 151 -6.03 -13.63 -13.65
CA ALA A 151 -6.48 -14.14 -14.94
C ALA A 151 -7.43 -13.16 -15.62
N ASP A 152 -7.67 -13.35 -16.92
CA ASP A 152 -8.54 -12.50 -17.73
C ASP A 152 -10.01 -12.48 -17.25
N ASP A 153 -10.40 -13.44 -16.40
CA ASP A 153 -11.73 -13.50 -15.79
C ASP A 153 -11.92 -12.50 -14.63
N GLY A 154 -10.84 -11.85 -14.18
CA GLY A 154 -10.84 -10.88 -13.08
C GLY A 154 -11.17 -11.48 -11.70
N ILE A 155 -11.21 -12.82 -11.58
CA ILE A 155 -11.61 -13.53 -10.37
C ILE A 155 -10.48 -14.47 -9.92
N THR A 156 -9.86 -15.16 -10.86
CA THR A 156 -8.86 -16.18 -10.55
C THR A 156 -7.50 -15.52 -10.31
N VAL A 157 -6.96 -15.73 -9.10
CA VAL A 157 -5.63 -15.26 -8.71
C VAL A 157 -4.73 -16.46 -8.43
N THR A 158 -3.58 -16.53 -9.10
CA THR A 158 -2.58 -17.61 -8.91
C THR A 158 -1.26 -17.04 -8.43
N SER A 159 -0.56 -17.75 -7.53
CA SER A 159 0.76 -17.32 -7.06
C SER A 159 1.83 -17.72 -8.07
N GLU A 160 2.65 -16.75 -8.51
CA GLU A 160 3.85 -16.98 -9.33
C GLU A 160 5.05 -17.38 -8.43
N GLY A 161 5.03 -16.91 -7.19
CA GLY A 161 6.01 -17.26 -6.18
C GLY A 161 6.24 -16.14 -5.19
N THR A 162 7.00 -16.48 -4.15
CA THR A 162 7.49 -15.54 -3.15
C THR A 162 8.98 -15.34 -3.35
N TYR A 163 9.40 -14.08 -3.31
CA TYR A 163 10.73 -13.67 -3.70
C TYR A 163 11.35 -12.69 -2.70
N GLU A 164 12.66 -12.77 -2.60
CA GLU A 164 13.49 -11.81 -1.89
C GLU A 164 14.43 -11.11 -2.90
N CYS A 165 15.04 -10.00 -2.48
CA CYS A 165 16.05 -9.32 -3.28
C CYS A 165 17.38 -9.31 -2.52
N ALA A 166 18.43 -9.89 -3.10
CA ALA A 166 19.79 -9.80 -2.57
C ALA A 166 20.39 -8.40 -2.74
N THR A 167 21.51 -8.14 -2.07
CA THR A 167 22.19 -6.83 -2.08
C THR A 167 22.75 -6.44 -3.46
N ASP A 168 23.06 -7.44 -4.29
CA ASP A 168 23.53 -7.30 -5.67
C ASP A 168 22.41 -7.11 -6.71
N LEU A 169 21.18 -6.82 -6.26
CA LEU A 169 19.98 -6.66 -7.09
C LEU A 169 19.61 -7.93 -7.86
N LYS A 170 19.74 -9.09 -7.22
CA LYS A 170 19.24 -10.36 -7.72
C LYS A 170 17.98 -10.78 -6.97
N ALA A 171 16.91 -11.08 -7.69
CA ALA A 171 15.74 -11.70 -7.08
C ALA A 171 15.97 -13.22 -6.91
N THR A 172 15.61 -13.74 -5.74
CA THR A 172 15.68 -15.17 -5.42
C THR A 172 14.32 -15.65 -4.93
N ARG A 173 13.88 -16.80 -5.44
CA ARG A 173 12.65 -17.44 -4.98
C ARG A 173 12.92 -18.13 -3.63
N GLU A 174 11.98 -17.98 -2.70
CA GLU A 174 11.95 -18.73 -1.43
C GLU A 174 11.56 -20.20 -1.64
#